data_AF-A0A3B9YFR4-F1
#
_entry.id   AF-A0A3B9YFR4-F1
#
_cell.length_a   1.000
_cell.length_b   1.000
_cell.length_c   1.000
_cell.angle_alpha   90.00
_cell.angle_beta   90.00
_cell.angle_gamma   90.00
#
_symmetry.space_group_name_H-M   'P 1'
#
loop_
_entity.id
_entity.type
_entity.pdbx_description
1 polymer ?
#
loop_
_entity_poly.entity_id
_entity_poly.type
_entity_poly.pdbx_seq_one_letter_code
_entity_poly.pdbx_strand_id
1 'polypeptide(L)'
;MRALLLLLLSPAVSAQVPVTGVSPTDAAVSTVPAAVPSPPELRLIWPNEGQKYPALKRSFVFGSVTAGSTLTLNGQILPTRASGAFLAMVDFSTGPSALRFEAFKDGLSSAVVRSVAVGDSSDIPAEKQKLVVLEPREDLLLPPGDWLNVRARGPSEAEGSFRVANLAKNVPLFETEPGLYEGRLRLPMGAQGQELAVELHLRAKKEKLTAKAPGKLSVLEGGRYQVAVSTARTTILKTLPGGYDRFLPPGVPLAVSGRSGTSLRIALAPEQEAWVDASQVRLLPEGSPVPGAVVGKYLGTAVSTASVRLSVQVDKPVPFEVAESVDPLELEVRFFGAQQRIDRIRYAPGDPVVAEVRWRQESARIVKLTVRTRLRGGYGYDAFYEKGRFVLDIRRPPSFREGAGVLQGKRVVLDPGHGPDKGAVGPLGSLEQDVNLALALRLKSLLEGEGAEVFLTRTSSAGPALADRPALAWDARGDVLVSIHNNSLDVMDDPFEKPRGFMTLFYHPHSRALAEAMHAAYRRGVPLADEALIWGNLAVCRTTQMPAVLTESAYMLLPEQEELLLSPEGQGLFARTMLEGLREYFEACRRTQAESEDERRAAREP
;
A
#
# COMPACT_ATOMS: atom_id res chain seq x y z
N MET A 1 17.62 -38.64 -48.18
CA MET A 1 17.14 -39.61 -47.17
C MET A 1 16.00 -38.93 -46.42
N ARG A 2 14.72 -38.98 -46.82
CA ARG A 2 13.76 -40.08 -47.09
C ARG A 2 13.44 -40.97 -45.88
N ALA A 3 12.30 -40.67 -45.24
CA ALA A 3 11.18 -41.55 -44.85
C ALA A 3 10.07 -40.60 -44.32
N LEU A 4 8.94 -40.29 -44.97
CA LEU A 4 7.90 -41.01 -45.72
C LEU A 4 6.90 -41.78 -44.84
N LEU A 5 5.69 -41.23 -44.69
CA LEU A 5 4.40 -41.96 -44.58
C LEU A 5 3.26 -40.94 -44.82
N LEU A 6 2.81 -40.71 -46.07
CA LEU A 6 1.71 -41.35 -46.82
C LEU A 6 0.28 -41.08 -46.29
N LEU A 7 -0.44 -40.26 -47.08
CA LEU A 7 -1.90 -40.04 -47.10
C LEU A 7 -2.67 -41.34 -47.38
N LEU A 8 -3.98 -41.35 -47.08
CA LEU A 8 -5.05 -41.58 -48.08
C LEU A 8 -6.45 -41.21 -47.54
N LEU A 9 -7.29 -40.75 -48.47
CA LEU A 9 -8.65 -40.22 -48.32
C LEU A 9 -9.72 -41.23 -48.80
N SER A 10 -10.91 -41.15 -48.20
CA SER A 10 -12.27 -41.51 -48.71
C SER A 10 -12.66 -43.00 -48.87
N PRO A 11 -13.96 -43.38 -49.00
CA PRO A 11 -15.18 -42.57 -49.19
C PRO A 11 -16.40 -42.92 -48.27
N ALA A 12 -17.47 -42.12 -48.43
CA ALA A 12 -18.79 -42.32 -47.86
C ALA A 12 -19.56 -43.48 -48.53
N VAL A 13 -20.35 -44.22 -47.73
CA VAL A 13 -21.41 -45.12 -48.22
C VAL A 13 -22.65 -44.93 -47.34
N SER A 14 -23.76 -44.64 -48.03
CA SER A 14 -25.14 -44.61 -47.55
C SER A 14 -25.64 -46.01 -47.22
N ALA A 15 -26.29 -46.18 -46.08
CA ALA A 15 -27.11 -47.35 -45.78
C ALA A 15 -28.42 -46.91 -45.10
N GLN A 16 -29.52 -47.02 -45.84
CA GLN A 16 -30.89 -46.97 -45.33
C GLN A 16 -31.26 -48.34 -44.74
N VAL A 17 -31.85 -48.36 -43.54
CA VAL A 17 -32.75 -49.43 -43.04
C VAL A 17 -33.72 -48.81 -42.00
N PRO A 18 -34.86 -49.44 -41.68
CA PRO A 18 -36.20 -49.03 -42.08
C PRO A 18 -36.99 -48.28 -40.99
N VAL A 19 -38.00 -47.52 -41.43
CA VAL A 19 -39.02 -46.93 -40.55
C VAL A 19 -40.03 -48.01 -40.18
N THR A 20 -40.00 -48.48 -38.93
CA THR A 20 -41.11 -49.21 -38.31
C THR A 20 -41.83 -48.27 -37.36
N GLY A 21 -43.11 -48.01 -37.64
CA GLY A 21 -43.98 -47.18 -36.84
C GLY A 21 -44.22 -47.76 -35.44
N VAL A 22 -44.29 -46.86 -34.46
CA VAL A 22 -44.83 -47.12 -33.12
C VAL A 22 -45.91 -46.08 -32.85
N SER A 23 -47.09 -46.55 -32.48
CA SER A 23 -48.27 -45.78 -32.08
C SER A 23 -47.99 -44.87 -30.86
N PRO A 24 -48.79 -43.80 -30.66
CA PRO A 24 -48.61 -42.88 -29.54
C PRO A 24 -49.29 -43.44 -28.30
N THR A 25 -48.51 -43.96 -27.35
CA THR A 25 -48.99 -44.23 -25.99
C THR A 25 -47.92 -43.81 -24.98
N ASP A 26 -48.38 -42.98 -24.04
CA ASP A 26 -47.77 -42.57 -22.78
C ASP A 26 -46.50 -41.71 -22.82
N ALA A 27 -46.73 -40.39 -22.93
CA ALA A 27 -45.82 -39.40 -22.36
C ALA A 27 -45.79 -39.59 -20.84
N ALA A 28 -44.78 -40.31 -20.34
CA ALA A 28 -44.46 -40.34 -18.93
C ALA A 28 -44.06 -38.92 -18.49
N VAL A 29 -44.97 -38.25 -17.78
CA VAL A 29 -44.69 -37.03 -17.04
C VAL A 29 -43.65 -37.38 -15.98
N SER A 30 -42.40 -37.02 -16.22
CA SER A 30 -41.34 -37.05 -15.22
C SER A 30 -41.65 -35.98 -14.17
N THR A 31 -42.46 -36.30 -13.17
CA THR A 31 -42.62 -35.48 -11.97
C THR A 31 -41.32 -35.53 -11.19
N VAL A 32 -40.48 -34.51 -11.33
CA VAL A 32 -39.46 -34.22 -10.32
C VAL A 32 -40.22 -34.05 -9.00
N PRO A 33 -39.95 -34.84 -7.94
CA PRO A 33 -40.62 -34.65 -6.67
C PRO A 33 -40.37 -33.21 -6.21
N ALA A 34 -41.44 -32.49 -5.87
CA ALA A 34 -41.34 -31.16 -5.30
C ALA A 34 -40.39 -31.23 -4.10
N ALA A 35 -39.35 -30.38 -4.10
CA ALA A 35 -38.39 -30.32 -3.02
C ALA A 35 -39.16 -30.11 -1.70
N VAL A 36 -38.89 -30.97 -0.70
CA VAL A 36 -39.46 -30.82 0.63
C VAL A 36 -39.10 -29.42 1.14
N PRO A 37 -40.06 -28.60 1.61
CA PRO A 37 -39.77 -27.27 2.12
C PRO A 37 -38.75 -27.36 3.26
N SER A 38 -37.60 -26.66 3.12
CA SER A 38 -36.58 -26.54 4.16
C SER A 38 -36.65 -25.15 4.80
N PRO A 39 -36.31 -25.00 6.10
CA PRO A 39 -36.19 -23.69 6.72
C PRO A 39 -35.24 -22.78 5.92
N PRO A 40 -35.51 -21.46 5.86
CA PRO A 40 -34.62 -20.54 5.16
C PRO A 40 -33.23 -20.56 5.81
N GLU A 41 -32.19 -20.76 5.02
CA GLU A 41 -30.81 -20.61 5.46
C GLU A 41 -30.52 -19.14 5.78
N LEU A 42 -29.94 -18.88 6.95
CA LEU A 42 -29.54 -17.56 7.42
C LEU A 42 -28.05 -17.60 7.81
N ARG A 43 -27.23 -16.82 7.12
CA ARG A 43 -25.79 -16.72 7.33
C ARG A 43 -25.41 -15.31 7.72
N LEU A 44 -25.06 -15.11 8.99
CA LEU A 44 -24.54 -13.85 9.49
C LEU A 44 -23.02 -13.80 9.32
N ILE A 45 -22.55 -12.87 8.49
CA ILE A 45 -21.12 -12.68 8.22
C ILE A 45 -20.50 -11.72 9.22
N TRP A 46 -21.16 -10.59 9.50
CA TRP A 46 -20.71 -9.59 10.46
C TRP A 46 -21.85 -9.11 11.35
N PRO A 47 -21.65 -8.91 12.67
CA PRO A 47 -20.44 -9.20 13.47
C PRO A 47 -20.05 -10.67 13.54
N ASN A 48 -18.84 -10.95 14.03
CA ASN A 48 -18.47 -12.29 14.51
C ASN A 48 -19.11 -12.58 15.88
N GLU A 49 -19.26 -13.86 16.22
CA GLU A 49 -19.73 -14.26 17.55
C GLU A 49 -18.74 -13.81 18.63
N GLY A 50 -19.23 -13.16 19.68
CA GLY A 50 -18.42 -12.59 20.75
C GLY A 50 -17.64 -11.33 20.36
N GLN A 51 -17.94 -10.70 19.21
CA GLN A 51 -17.25 -9.49 18.76
C GLN A 51 -17.33 -8.39 19.82
N LYS A 52 -16.17 -7.82 20.14
CA LYS A 52 -16.04 -6.67 21.03
C LYS A 52 -15.78 -5.43 20.19
N TYR A 53 -16.52 -4.37 20.49
CA TYR A 53 -16.37 -3.08 19.86
C TYR A 53 -15.81 -2.05 20.85
N PRO A 54 -15.07 -1.03 20.36
CA PRO A 54 -14.83 0.18 21.14
C PRO A 54 -16.17 0.87 21.48
N ALA A 55 -16.11 1.91 22.30
CA ALA A 55 -17.26 2.79 22.52
C ALA A 55 -17.83 3.29 21.18
N LEU A 56 -19.05 2.87 20.85
CA LEU A 56 -19.77 3.27 19.65
C LEU A 56 -21.27 3.33 19.91
N LYS A 57 -21.96 4.18 19.14
CA LYS A 57 -23.43 4.28 19.19
C LYS A 57 -24.10 3.42 18.13
N ARG A 58 -23.40 3.19 17.02
CA ARG A 58 -23.94 2.57 15.82
C ARG A 58 -22.86 1.81 15.08
N SER A 59 -23.23 0.68 14.49
CA SER A 59 -22.40 -0.05 13.54
C SER A 59 -23.30 -0.82 12.59
N PHE A 60 -22.73 -1.41 11.55
CA PHE A 60 -23.47 -2.20 10.58
C PHE A 60 -23.46 -3.69 10.91
N VAL A 61 -24.48 -4.39 10.41
CA VAL A 61 -24.56 -5.85 10.38
C VAL A 61 -24.86 -6.29 8.95
N PHE A 62 -24.27 -7.40 8.52
CA PHE A 62 -24.53 -7.91 7.19
C PHE A 62 -24.38 -9.42 7.08
N GLY A 63 -25.00 -9.96 6.05
CA GLY A 63 -24.97 -11.37 5.72
C GLY A 63 -25.94 -11.70 4.60
N SER A 64 -26.36 -12.96 4.56
CA SER A 64 -27.30 -13.45 3.56
C SER A 64 -28.38 -14.32 4.18
N VAL A 65 -29.56 -14.27 3.59
CA VAL A 65 -30.67 -15.19 3.87
C VAL A 65 -31.09 -15.88 2.56
N THR A 66 -31.81 -17.00 2.63
CA THR A 66 -32.42 -17.61 1.45
C THR A 66 -33.26 -16.57 0.69
N ALA A 67 -33.02 -16.42 -0.61
CA ALA A 67 -33.70 -15.45 -1.47
C ALA A 67 -35.24 -15.49 -1.32
N GLY A 68 -35.85 -14.31 -1.22
CA GLY A 68 -37.30 -14.16 -1.02
C GLY A 68 -37.79 -14.38 0.41
N SER A 69 -36.91 -14.61 1.39
CA SER A 69 -37.28 -14.69 2.80
C SER A 69 -37.49 -13.30 3.40
N THR A 70 -38.43 -13.19 4.35
CA THR A 70 -38.51 -12.04 5.26
C THR A 70 -37.47 -12.21 6.35
N LEU A 71 -36.62 -11.20 6.58
CA LEU A 71 -35.62 -11.19 7.64
C LEU A 71 -35.99 -10.14 8.68
N THR A 72 -35.84 -10.47 9.97
CA THR A 72 -35.95 -9.52 11.06
C THR A 72 -34.69 -9.51 11.93
N LEU A 73 -34.43 -8.38 12.59
CA LEU A 73 -33.46 -8.21 13.66
C LEU A 73 -34.18 -7.63 14.88
N ASN A 74 -34.17 -8.35 16.00
CA ASN A 74 -34.87 -7.98 17.23
C ASN A 74 -36.35 -7.62 16.97
N GLY A 75 -37.00 -8.35 16.05
CA GLY A 75 -38.39 -8.12 15.64
C GLY A 75 -38.61 -7.03 14.60
N GLN A 76 -37.59 -6.23 14.23
CA GLN A 76 -37.69 -5.23 13.17
C GLN A 76 -37.32 -5.84 11.81
N ILE A 77 -38.13 -5.62 10.79
CA ILE A 77 -37.87 -6.13 9.43
C ILE A 77 -36.62 -5.46 8.86
N LEU A 78 -35.69 -6.27 8.34
CA LEU A 78 -34.51 -5.80 7.62
C LEU A 78 -34.72 -5.88 6.11
N PRO A 79 -34.23 -4.88 5.34
CA PRO A 79 -34.26 -4.95 3.89
C PRO A 79 -33.30 -6.04 3.39
N THR A 80 -33.78 -6.83 2.42
CA THR A 80 -33.00 -7.87 1.74
C THR A 80 -33.03 -7.66 0.24
N ARG A 81 -31.92 -8.01 -0.42
CA ARG A 81 -31.80 -8.02 -1.89
C ARG A 81 -32.52 -9.24 -2.47
N ALA A 82 -32.71 -9.26 -3.79
CA ALA A 82 -33.22 -10.43 -4.50
C ALA A 82 -32.33 -11.68 -4.31
N SER A 83 -31.01 -11.51 -4.17
CA SER A 83 -30.09 -12.59 -3.80
C SER A 83 -30.25 -13.09 -2.36
N GLY A 84 -30.93 -12.32 -1.51
CA GLY A 84 -31.00 -12.51 -0.08
C GLY A 84 -29.88 -11.85 0.72
N ALA A 85 -28.93 -11.16 0.08
CA ALA A 85 -27.95 -10.32 0.77
C ALA A 85 -28.62 -9.17 1.54
N PHE A 86 -28.09 -8.82 2.71
CA PHE A 86 -28.57 -7.69 3.51
C PHE A 86 -27.40 -6.94 4.17
N LEU A 87 -27.62 -5.65 4.40
CA LEU A 87 -26.79 -4.75 5.18
C LEU A 87 -27.71 -3.79 5.92
N ALA A 88 -27.49 -3.59 7.21
CA ALA A 88 -28.27 -2.64 8.01
C ALA A 88 -27.43 -1.98 9.08
N MET A 89 -27.72 -0.72 9.38
CA MET A 89 -27.18 -0.03 10.56
C MET A 89 -27.99 -0.41 11.81
N VAL A 90 -27.28 -0.67 12.90
CA VAL A 90 -27.82 -1.10 14.17
C VAL A 90 -27.29 -0.19 15.27
N ASP A 91 -28.21 0.28 16.11
CA ASP A 91 -27.87 1.04 17.31
C ASP A 91 -27.41 0.09 18.40
N PHE A 92 -26.32 0.43 19.06
CA PHE A 92 -25.79 -0.33 20.19
C PHE A 92 -25.86 0.46 21.48
N SER A 93 -26.19 -0.26 22.55
CA SER A 93 -26.01 0.21 23.92
C SER A 93 -24.66 -0.28 24.44
N THR A 94 -24.07 0.48 25.38
CA THR A 94 -22.92 0.03 26.15
C THR A 94 -23.19 -1.32 26.82
N GLY A 95 -22.19 -2.22 26.79
CA GLY A 95 -22.25 -3.53 27.41
C GLY A 95 -22.64 -4.65 26.44
N PRO A 96 -22.96 -5.84 26.97
CA PRO A 96 -23.33 -6.98 26.15
C PRO A 96 -24.69 -6.74 25.46
N SER A 97 -24.75 -7.10 24.18
CA SER A 97 -25.96 -7.05 23.35
C SER A 97 -26.14 -8.37 22.61
N ALA A 98 -27.38 -8.84 22.52
CA ALA A 98 -27.75 -10.00 21.72
C ALA A 98 -28.54 -9.54 20.49
N LEU A 99 -28.02 -9.82 19.30
CA LEU A 99 -28.66 -9.53 18.04
C LEU A 99 -29.39 -10.79 17.58
N ARG A 100 -30.73 -10.80 17.70
CA ARG A 100 -31.55 -11.94 17.27
C ARG A 100 -32.05 -11.71 15.86
N PHE A 101 -31.54 -12.51 14.92
CA PHE A 101 -31.99 -12.53 13.54
C PHE A 101 -32.95 -13.69 13.31
N GLU A 102 -34.08 -13.43 12.65
CA GLU A 102 -35.08 -14.44 12.33
C GLU A 102 -35.48 -14.34 10.85
N ALA A 103 -35.42 -15.46 10.14
CA ALA A 103 -35.78 -15.54 8.74
C ALA A 103 -37.05 -16.39 8.58
N PHE A 104 -37.95 -15.95 7.69
CA PHE A 104 -39.23 -16.60 7.43
C PHE A 104 -39.44 -16.81 5.93
N LYS A 105 -39.80 -18.02 5.53
CA LYS A 105 -40.14 -18.36 4.14
C LYS A 105 -41.08 -19.56 4.11
N ASP A 106 -42.16 -19.46 3.33
CA ASP A 106 -43.12 -20.55 3.09
C ASP A 106 -43.65 -21.23 4.38
N GLY A 107 -43.88 -20.43 5.43
CA GLY A 107 -44.35 -20.91 6.74
C GLY A 107 -43.28 -21.55 7.63
N LEU A 108 -42.04 -21.65 7.15
CA LEU A 108 -40.89 -22.12 7.91
C LEU A 108 -40.04 -20.95 8.40
N SER A 109 -39.29 -21.17 9.50
CA SER A 109 -38.41 -20.16 10.07
C SER A 109 -37.06 -20.72 10.52
N SER A 110 -36.07 -19.85 10.56
CA SER A 110 -34.77 -20.07 11.16
C SER A 110 -34.38 -18.86 12.00
N ALA A 111 -33.52 -19.07 13.01
CA ALA A 111 -33.06 -17.99 13.87
C ALA A 111 -31.58 -18.15 14.21
N VAL A 112 -30.87 -17.04 14.25
CA VAL A 112 -29.48 -16.94 14.70
C VAL A 112 -29.40 -15.81 15.71
N VAL A 113 -28.78 -16.08 16.86
CA VAL A 113 -28.46 -15.03 17.84
C VAL A 113 -26.97 -14.79 17.78
N ARG A 114 -26.56 -13.52 17.71
CA ARG A 114 -25.16 -13.10 17.76
C ARG A 114 -24.93 -12.32 19.04
N SER A 115 -24.03 -12.79 19.89
CA SER A 115 -23.62 -12.04 21.07
C SER A 115 -22.46 -11.10 20.73
N VAL A 116 -22.58 -9.83 21.09
CA VAL A 116 -21.53 -8.81 20.96
C VAL A 116 -21.44 -7.98 22.23
N ALA A 117 -20.38 -7.21 22.39
CA ALA A 117 -20.24 -6.26 23.49
C ALA A 117 -19.64 -4.95 23.00
N VAL A 118 -20.25 -3.83 23.41
CA VAL A 118 -19.73 -2.48 23.17
C VAL A 118 -19.08 -1.96 24.44
N GLY A 119 -17.84 -1.51 24.35
CA GLY A 119 -17.14 -0.85 25.46
C GLY A 119 -17.89 0.41 25.92
N ASP A 120 -17.73 0.78 27.19
CA ASP A 120 -18.33 2.02 27.67
C ASP A 120 -17.64 3.22 27.02
N SER A 121 -18.36 4.32 26.84
CA SER A 121 -17.75 5.63 26.59
C SER A 121 -16.70 6.00 27.66
N SER A 122 -16.80 5.39 28.85
CA SER A 122 -15.79 5.44 29.92
C SER A 122 -14.55 4.54 29.70
N ASP A 123 -14.56 3.70 28.65
CA ASP A 123 -13.38 3.03 28.09
C ASP A 123 -12.60 3.94 27.10
N ILE A 124 -13.09 5.16 26.82
CA ILE A 124 -12.16 6.31 26.77
C ILE A 124 -11.83 6.55 28.23
N PRO A 125 -10.60 6.33 28.73
CA PRO A 125 -10.32 6.48 30.14
C PRO A 125 -10.80 7.86 30.60
N ALA A 126 -11.86 7.88 31.39
CA ALA A 126 -12.14 8.97 32.29
C ALA A 126 -10.99 8.92 33.30
N GLU A 127 -9.85 9.48 32.94
CA GLU A 127 -8.74 9.72 33.85
C GLU A 127 -9.16 10.79 34.86
N LYS A 128 -9.99 10.37 35.79
CA LYS A 128 -10.15 11.03 37.08
C LYS A 128 -9.84 9.98 38.13
N GLN A 129 -8.58 9.53 38.16
CA GLN A 129 -7.84 9.07 39.37
C GLN A 129 -6.53 8.30 39.09
N LYS A 130 -6.17 7.97 37.84
CA LYS A 130 -4.92 7.24 37.56
C LYS A 130 -3.95 8.10 36.74
N LEU A 131 -2.66 7.98 37.08
CA LEU A 131 -1.57 8.51 36.29
C LEU A 131 -1.22 7.48 35.21
N VAL A 132 -1.43 7.83 33.94
CA VAL A 132 -1.13 6.98 32.78
C VAL A 132 0.05 7.59 32.02
N VAL A 133 1.09 6.80 31.80
CA VAL A 133 2.25 7.26 31.02
C VAL A 133 1.94 7.13 29.54
N LEU A 134 1.97 8.26 28.83
CA LEU A 134 1.80 8.34 27.39
C LEU A 134 3.14 8.19 26.66
N GLU A 135 4.24 8.71 27.23
CA GLU A 135 5.60 8.58 26.70
C GLU A 135 6.64 8.51 27.84
N PRO A 136 7.67 7.64 27.75
CA PRO A 136 7.91 6.65 26.70
C PRO A 136 7.10 5.35 26.88
N ARG A 137 6.50 4.84 25.80
CA ARG A 137 5.84 3.51 25.80
C ARG A 137 6.76 2.38 25.36
N GLU A 138 7.78 2.71 24.58
CA GLU A 138 8.74 1.78 24.01
C GLU A 138 10.14 2.11 24.54
N ASP A 139 11.03 1.12 24.51
CA ASP A 139 12.42 1.33 24.89
C ASP A 139 13.10 2.33 23.94
N LEU A 140 13.85 3.26 24.53
CA LEU A 140 14.55 4.34 23.85
C LEU A 140 16.06 4.14 23.93
N LEU A 141 16.76 4.47 22.84
CA LEU A 141 18.20 4.72 22.84
C LEU A 141 18.43 6.16 22.40
N LEU A 142 19.02 6.98 23.27
CA LEU A 142 19.28 8.40 23.01
C LEU A 142 20.75 8.74 23.29
N PRO A 143 21.38 9.63 22.50
CA PRO A 143 22.73 10.09 22.77
C PRO A 143 22.76 11.19 23.84
N PRO A 144 23.89 11.41 24.51
CA PRO A 144 24.11 12.59 25.33
C PRO A 144 23.81 13.89 24.54
N GLY A 145 23.12 14.84 25.18
CA GLY A 145 22.70 16.11 24.57
C GLY A 145 21.27 16.14 24.03
N ASP A 146 20.67 14.97 23.78
CA ASP A 146 19.29 14.84 23.29
C ASP A 146 18.24 15.02 24.38
N TRP A 147 16.99 15.19 23.96
CA TRP A 147 15.85 15.31 24.86
C TRP A 147 15.14 13.98 25.04
N LEU A 148 15.05 13.51 26.28
CA LEU A 148 14.02 12.57 26.68
C LEU A 148 12.73 13.36 26.92
N ASN A 149 11.72 13.13 26.10
CA ASN A 149 10.36 13.64 26.33
C ASN A 149 9.58 12.64 27.17
N VAL A 150 8.82 13.17 28.14
CA VAL A 150 7.97 12.38 29.03
C VAL A 150 6.60 13.01 29.02
N ARG A 151 5.59 12.19 28.75
CA ARG A 151 4.20 12.61 28.69
C ARG A 151 3.34 11.67 29.51
N ALA A 152 2.38 12.23 30.22
CA ALA A 152 1.44 11.48 31.02
C ALA A 152 0.09 12.16 31.00
N ARG A 153 -0.95 11.40 31.31
CA ARG A 153 -2.23 11.94 31.68
C ARG A 153 -2.53 11.58 33.14
N GLY A 154 -3.25 12.46 33.84
CA GLY A 154 -3.66 12.26 35.24
C GLY A 154 -4.67 13.32 35.69
N PRO A 155 -4.94 13.42 37.01
CA PRO A 155 -5.84 14.45 37.55
C PRO A 155 -5.33 15.86 37.23
N SER A 156 -6.22 16.76 36.84
CA SER A 156 -5.89 18.16 36.57
C SER A 156 -5.46 18.93 37.83
N GLU A 157 -4.73 20.02 37.62
CA GLU A 157 -4.18 20.92 38.65
C GLU A 157 -3.24 20.22 39.66
N ALA A 158 -2.61 19.12 39.26
CA ALA A 158 -1.60 18.42 40.04
C ALA A 158 -0.18 18.96 39.81
N GLU A 159 0.66 18.93 40.84
CA GLU A 159 2.10 19.16 40.68
C GLU A 159 2.77 17.89 40.17
N GLY A 160 3.53 17.99 39.07
CA GLY A 160 4.14 16.83 38.42
C GLY A 160 5.65 16.84 38.39
N SER A 161 6.26 15.65 38.50
CA SER A 161 7.68 15.45 38.21
C SER A 161 7.95 14.02 37.73
N PHE A 162 9.09 13.80 37.09
CA PHE A 162 9.58 12.47 36.76
C PHE A 162 11.03 12.28 37.20
N ARG A 163 11.43 11.03 37.32
CA ARG A 163 12.81 10.62 37.59
C ARG A 163 13.25 9.60 36.54
N VAL A 164 14.54 9.61 36.25
CA VAL A 164 15.21 8.60 35.43
C VAL A 164 16.23 7.92 36.33
N ALA A 165 16.12 6.60 36.47
CA ALA A 165 16.97 5.82 37.36
C ALA A 165 18.45 6.15 37.13
N ASN A 166 19.18 6.44 38.22
CA ASN A 166 20.61 6.77 38.22
C ASN A 166 21.04 7.95 37.34
N LEU A 167 20.12 8.75 36.79
CA LEU A 167 20.44 9.85 35.88
C LEU A 167 19.85 11.20 36.32
N ALA A 168 18.57 11.24 36.67
CA ALA A 168 17.91 12.48 37.05
C ALA A 168 16.81 12.23 38.09
N LYS A 169 16.63 13.18 39.01
CA LYS A 169 15.60 13.13 40.05
C LYS A 169 14.77 14.41 39.98
N ASN A 170 13.46 14.30 40.20
CA ASN A 170 12.52 15.42 40.33
C ASN A 170 12.54 16.40 39.13
N VAL A 171 12.64 15.88 37.90
CA VAL A 171 12.53 16.71 36.69
C VAL A 171 11.07 17.16 36.56
N PRO A 172 10.77 18.46 36.41
CA PRO A 172 9.39 18.95 36.39
C PRO A 172 8.56 18.37 35.22
N LEU A 173 7.28 18.10 35.49
CA LEU A 173 6.24 17.94 34.49
C LEU A 173 5.28 19.14 34.60
N PHE A 174 4.90 19.70 33.47
CA PHE A 174 3.98 20.83 33.40
C PHE A 174 2.64 20.36 32.84
N GLU A 175 1.55 20.83 33.42
CA GLU A 175 0.22 20.63 32.85
C GLU A 175 0.05 21.54 31.65
N THR A 176 0.00 20.97 30.44
CA THR A 176 -0.12 21.73 29.18
C THR A 176 -1.58 21.89 28.76
N GLU A 177 -2.42 20.92 29.12
CA GLU A 177 -3.88 20.93 29.01
C GLU A 177 -4.44 20.28 30.27
N PRO A 178 -5.71 20.54 30.66
CA PRO A 178 -6.30 19.89 31.83
C PRO A 178 -6.08 18.38 31.86
N GLY A 179 -5.27 17.92 32.81
CA GLY A 179 -4.89 16.52 33.01
C GLY A 179 -3.79 15.97 32.09
N LEU A 180 -3.26 16.74 31.14
CA LEU A 180 -2.12 16.36 30.29
C LEU A 180 -0.83 16.99 30.82
N TYR A 181 0.14 16.14 31.17
CA TYR A 181 1.41 16.52 31.75
C TYR A 181 2.57 16.22 30.81
N GLU A 182 3.40 17.23 30.54
CA GLU A 182 4.57 17.10 29.67
C GLU A 182 5.83 17.64 30.35
N GLY A 183 6.94 16.94 30.15
CA GLY A 183 8.24 17.38 30.60
C GLY A 183 9.35 16.83 29.73
N ARG A 184 10.53 17.41 29.86
CA ARG A 184 11.68 17.03 29.06
C ARG A 184 12.95 17.09 29.88
N LEU A 185 13.82 16.11 29.69
CA LEU A 185 15.16 16.06 30.27
C LEU A 185 16.17 16.10 29.13
N ARG A 186 17.02 17.12 29.10
CA ARG A 186 18.20 17.09 28.24
C ARG A 186 19.23 16.16 28.86
N LEU A 187 19.61 15.11 28.14
CA LEU A 187 20.62 14.17 28.62
C LEU A 187 21.97 14.91 28.76
N PRO A 188 22.60 14.90 29.95
CA PRO A 188 23.91 15.50 30.12
C PRO A 188 24.95 14.91 29.15
N MET A 189 25.93 15.68 28.72
CA MET A 189 26.96 15.22 27.75
C MET A 189 27.78 14.00 28.21
N GLY A 190 27.84 13.74 29.51
CA GLY A 190 28.49 12.56 30.11
C GLY A 190 27.51 11.47 30.56
N ALA A 191 26.24 11.54 30.17
CA ALA A 191 25.24 10.55 30.55
C ALA A 191 25.62 9.15 30.05
N GLN A 192 25.38 8.15 30.90
CA GLN A 192 25.60 6.74 30.63
C GLN A 192 24.53 5.91 31.32
N GLY A 193 24.31 4.69 30.84
CA GLY A 193 23.41 3.72 31.47
C GLY A 193 22.56 2.98 30.45
N GLN A 194 22.14 1.78 30.85
CA GLN A 194 21.28 0.91 30.06
C GLN A 194 20.01 0.60 30.85
N GLU A 195 18.90 0.48 30.15
CA GLU A 195 17.60 0.11 30.72
C GLU A 195 17.18 0.94 31.95
N LEU A 196 17.47 2.24 31.93
CA LEU A 196 17.13 3.18 32.99
C LEU A 196 15.60 3.36 33.05
N ALA A 197 15.01 2.95 34.16
CA ALA A 197 13.58 3.11 34.38
C ALA A 197 13.19 4.60 34.47
N VAL A 198 12.12 4.99 33.78
CA VAL A 198 11.49 6.30 33.90
C VAL A 198 10.26 6.17 34.78
N GLU A 199 10.16 6.99 35.82
CA GLU A 199 9.05 6.95 36.78
C GLU A 199 8.50 8.36 36.97
N LEU A 200 7.19 8.50 36.83
CA LEU A 200 6.46 9.76 36.91
C LEU A 200 5.69 9.82 38.22
N HIS A 201 5.54 11.04 38.74
CA HIS A 201 4.88 11.34 39.99
C HIS A 201 3.98 12.55 39.80
N LEU A 202 2.70 12.43 40.18
CA LEU A 202 1.79 13.55 40.30
C LEU A 202 1.34 13.70 41.76
N ARG A 203 1.15 14.94 42.20
CA ARG A 203 0.60 15.28 43.50
C ARG A 203 -0.63 16.16 43.31
N ALA A 204 -1.80 15.58 43.53
CA ALA A 204 -3.08 16.29 43.52
C ALA A 204 -3.59 16.38 44.96
N LYS A 205 -3.66 17.59 45.52
CA LYS A 205 -4.05 17.83 46.93
C LYS A 205 -3.22 16.98 47.92
N LYS A 206 -3.82 15.99 48.60
CA LYS A 206 -3.15 15.08 49.56
C LYS A 206 -2.76 13.73 48.96
N GLU A 207 -3.07 13.47 47.70
CA GLU A 207 -2.82 12.19 47.04
C GLU A 207 -1.56 12.26 46.18
N LYS A 208 -0.72 11.22 46.29
CA LYS A 208 0.46 11.03 45.46
C LYS A 208 0.21 9.86 44.52
N LEU A 209 0.23 10.14 43.22
CA LEU A 209 0.17 9.13 42.16
C LEU A 209 1.58 8.88 41.63
N THR A 210 1.87 7.62 41.30
CA THR A 210 3.17 7.24 40.73
C THR A 210 2.95 6.18 39.66
N ALA A 211 3.63 6.31 38.53
CA ALA A 211 3.57 5.36 37.44
C ALA A 211 4.96 5.16 36.84
N LYS A 212 5.29 3.91 36.50
CA LYS A 212 6.49 3.60 35.72
C LYS A 212 6.13 3.66 34.26
N ALA A 213 6.98 4.30 33.47
CA ALA A 213 6.87 4.25 32.02
C ALA A 213 7.05 2.79 31.54
N PRO A 214 6.25 2.32 30.57
CA PRO A 214 6.47 1.01 29.98
C PRO A 214 7.83 0.91 29.28
N GLY A 215 8.27 1.99 28.62
CA GLY A 215 9.57 2.08 27.97
C GLY A 215 10.69 2.48 28.93
N LYS A 216 11.88 1.93 28.72
CA LYS A 216 13.12 2.28 29.43
C LYS A 216 14.05 3.12 28.57
N LEU A 217 14.93 3.89 29.21
CA LEU A 217 15.97 4.67 28.52
C LEU A 217 17.32 3.95 28.56
N SER A 218 17.96 3.79 27.41
CA SER A 218 19.40 3.52 27.30
C SER A 218 20.11 4.73 26.69
N VAL A 219 21.33 5.01 27.15
CA VAL A 219 22.14 6.13 26.67
C VAL A 219 23.23 5.61 25.73
N LEU A 220 23.34 6.19 24.53
CA LEU A 220 24.36 5.81 23.55
C LEU A 220 25.75 6.21 24.05
N GLU A 221 26.60 5.22 24.35
CA GLU A 221 27.91 5.44 24.97
C GLU A 221 28.86 6.26 24.07
N GLY A 222 29.54 7.24 24.67
CA GLY A 222 30.57 8.05 24.02
C GLY A 222 30.08 9.03 22.94
N GLY A 223 28.76 9.17 22.73
CA GLY A 223 28.20 10.07 21.71
C GLY A 223 28.60 9.70 20.27
N ARG A 224 29.12 8.49 20.05
CA ARG A 224 29.51 7.98 18.74
C ARG A 224 28.33 7.30 18.10
N TYR A 225 28.03 7.64 16.85
CA TYR A 225 27.01 6.93 16.09
C TYR A 225 27.37 5.44 16.01
N GLN A 226 26.39 4.58 16.28
CA GLN A 226 26.46 3.21 15.79
C GLN A 226 26.23 3.23 14.27
N VAL A 227 26.75 2.24 13.55
CA VAL A 227 26.52 2.14 12.10
C VAL A 227 25.68 0.91 11.82
N ALA A 228 24.63 1.08 11.02
CA ALA A 228 23.88 -0.02 10.43
C ALA A 228 24.14 -0.07 8.93
N VAL A 229 23.85 -1.20 8.28
CA VAL A 229 23.85 -1.31 6.82
C VAL A 229 22.49 -1.82 6.36
N SER A 230 21.93 -1.22 5.30
CA SER A 230 20.69 -1.70 4.69
C SER A 230 20.85 -3.12 4.15
N THR A 231 19.85 -3.97 4.40
CA THR A 231 19.86 -5.38 3.99
C THR A 231 18.68 -5.74 3.10
N ALA A 232 17.57 -5.02 3.20
CA ALA A 232 16.40 -5.24 2.35
C ALA A 232 16.68 -4.86 0.90
N ARG A 233 15.98 -5.49 -0.05
CA ARG A 233 15.99 -5.11 -1.47
C ARG A 233 15.63 -3.63 -1.66
N THR A 234 14.70 -3.16 -0.85
CA THR A 234 14.35 -1.74 -0.70
C THR A 234 14.19 -1.43 0.77
N THR A 235 15.19 -0.78 1.36
CA THR A 235 15.12 -0.25 2.72
C THR A 235 14.41 1.10 2.68
N ILE A 236 13.42 1.28 3.53
CA ILE A 236 12.60 2.49 3.56
C ILE A 236 13.07 3.36 4.71
N LEU A 237 13.51 4.58 4.41
CA LEU A 237 13.64 5.61 5.43
C LEU A 237 12.35 6.44 5.50
N LYS A 238 12.00 6.80 6.73
CA LYS A 238 10.76 7.47 7.11
C LYS A 238 11.08 8.80 7.79
N THR A 239 10.29 9.85 7.56
CA THR A 239 10.50 11.15 8.22
C THR A 239 10.25 11.08 9.74
N LEU A 240 9.25 10.31 10.15
CA LEU A 240 8.94 9.94 11.53
C LEU A 240 8.78 8.41 11.58
N PRO A 241 8.52 7.78 12.74
CA PRO A 241 8.08 6.37 12.76
C PRO A 241 6.84 6.07 11.88
N GLY A 242 6.17 7.10 11.32
CA GLY A 242 5.30 7.07 10.14
C GLY A 242 5.75 8.06 9.05
N GLY A 243 5.25 7.90 7.82
CA GLY A 243 5.73 8.62 6.62
C GLY A 243 6.76 7.79 5.86
N TYR A 244 6.72 7.80 4.53
CA TYR A 244 7.59 7.01 3.67
C TYR A 244 8.04 7.96 2.60
N ASP A 245 9.34 8.24 2.51
CA ASP A 245 9.84 9.30 1.63
C ASP A 245 11.14 8.93 0.90
N ARG A 246 11.94 7.99 1.42
CA ARG A 246 13.21 7.61 0.81
C ARG A 246 13.38 6.10 0.70
N PHE A 247 13.87 5.67 -0.45
CA PHE A 247 14.04 4.26 -0.80
C PHE A 247 15.51 4.00 -1.09
N LEU A 248 16.13 3.12 -0.29
CA LEU A 248 17.54 2.79 -0.40
C LEU A 248 17.73 1.36 -0.88
N PRO A 249 18.73 1.09 -1.74
CA PRO A 249 19.16 -0.26 -2.07
C PRO A 249 19.84 -0.92 -0.85
N PRO A 250 20.11 -2.25 -0.90
CA PRO A 250 20.95 -2.91 0.09
C PRO A 250 22.40 -2.39 0.04
N GLY A 251 23.12 -2.54 1.16
CA GLY A 251 24.55 -2.19 1.26
C GLY A 251 24.84 -0.72 1.57
N VAL A 252 23.83 0.08 1.90
CA VAL A 252 23.98 1.49 2.26
C VAL A 252 24.22 1.63 3.76
N PRO A 253 25.35 2.20 4.20
CA PRO A 253 25.65 2.39 5.61
C PRO A 253 24.89 3.60 6.16
N LEU A 254 24.34 3.48 7.37
CA LEU A 254 23.46 4.44 8.03
C LEU A 254 23.98 4.77 9.43
N ALA A 255 24.11 6.05 9.76
CA ALA A 255 24.54 6.50 11.10
C ALA A 255 23.35 6.43 12.06
N VAL A 256 23.32 5.42 12.93
CA VAL A 256 22.28 5.25 13.94
C VAL A 256 22.55 6.24 15.09
N SER A 257 21.64 7.19 15.24
CA SER A 257 21.66 8.22 16.28
C SER A 257 20.71 7.93 17.43
N GLY A 258 19.88 6.88 17.35
CA GLY A 258 18.96 6.51 18.41
C GLY A 258 18.02 5.36 18.03
N ARG A 259 17.10 5.04 18.92
CA ARG A 259 16.09 3.98 18.74
C ARG A 259 14.81 4.31 19.50
N SER A 260 13.68 3.90 18.95
CA SER A 260 12.39 3.83 19.62
C SER A 260 11.69 2.53 19.21
N GLY A 261 11.52 1.60 20.15
CA GLY A 261 10.93 0.29 19.87
C GLY A 261 11.72 -0.49 18.81
N THR A 262 11.10 -0.86 17.69
CA THR A 262 11.76 -1.52 16.55
C THR A 262 12.36 -0.55 15.54
N SER A 263 12.18 0.76 15.71
CA SER A 263 12.66 1.78 14.75
C SER A 263 13.98 2.38 15.20
N LEU A 264 14.97 2.41 14.31
CA LEU A 264 16.25 3.09 14.51
C LEU A 264 16.18 4.49 13.91
N ARG A 265 16.65 5.49 14.66
CA ARG A 265 16.83 6.86 14.19
C ARG A 265 18.17 6.99 13.47
N ILE A 266 18.15 7.55 12.28
CA ILE A 266 19.28 7.72 11.38
C ILE A 266 19.61 9.20 11.26
N ALA A 267 20.85 9.58 11.57
CA ALA A 267 21.38 10.90 11.27
C ALA A 267 21.85 10.94 9.80
N LEU A 268 21.18 11.74 8.97
CA LEU A 268 21.52 11.91 7.57
C LEU A 268 22.52 13.07 7.38
N ALA A 269 22.21 14.21 7.97
CA ALA A 269 23.02 15.43 7.98
C ALA A 269 22.68 16.26 9.24
N PRO A 270 23.43 17.34 9.56
CA PRO A 270 23.01 18.24 10.65
C PRO A 270 21.55 18.68 10.46
N GLU A 271 20.74 18.50 11.51
CA GLU A 271 19.29 18.79 11.53
C GLU A 271 18.42 17.96 10.57
N GLN A 272 18.99 16.92 9.95
CA GLN A 272 18.25 16.01 9.07
C GLN A 272 18.33 14.59 9.58
N GLU A 273 17.18 14.05 9.96
CA GLU A 273 17.03 12.71 10.50
C GLU A 273 16.00 11.92 9.70
N ALA A 274 16.09 10.60 9.80
CA ALA A 274 15.07 9.69 9.33
C ALA A 274 14.97 8.47 10.25
N TRP A 275 13.98 7.62 10.02
CA TRP A 275 13.74 6.40 10.78
C TRP A 275 13.72 5.20 9.86
N VAL A 276 14.27 4.08 10.33
CA VAL A 276 14.28 2.81 9.61
C VAL A 276 13.86 1.68 10.54
N ASP A 277 13.09 0.72 10.03
CA ASP A 277 12.78 -0.47 10.80
C ASP A 277 14.04 -1.33 10.99
N ALA A 278 14.31 -1.76 12.22
CA ALA A 278 15.51 -2.52 12.56
C ALA A 278 15.60 -3.85 11.78
N SER A 279 14.49 -4.42 11.32
CA SER A 279 14.49 -5.63 10.48
C SER A 279 15.05 -5.41 9.07
N GLN A 280 15.10 -4.16 8.59
CA GLN A 280 15.59 -3.80 7.25
C GLN A 280 17.09 -3.47 7.21
N VAL A 281 17.78 -3.57 8.36
CA VAL A 281 19.19 -3.23 8.49
C VAL A 281 19.91 -4.24 9.37
N ARG A 282 21.24 -4.24 9.29
CA ARG A 282 22.11 -5.00 10.19
C ARG A 282 23.09 -4.05 10.87
N LEU A 283 23.15 -4.07 12.19
CA LEU A 283 24.14 -3.32 12.96
C LEU A 283 25.57 -3.84 12.66
N LEU A 284 26.50 -2.91 12.53
CA LEU A 284 27.93 -3.17 12.43
C LEU A 284 28.60 -3.13 13.81
N PRO A 285 29.81 -3.71 13.97
CA PRO A 285 30.55 -3.65 15.22
C PRO A 285 30.74 -2.21 15.71
N GLU A 286 30.79 -2.03 17.02
CA GLU A 286 31.05 -0.75 17.65
C GLU A 286 32.38 -0.15 17.15
N GLY A 287 32.42 1.18 16.98
CA GLY A 287 33.58 1.89 16.42
C GLY A 287 33.67 1.84 14.89
N SER A 288 32.72 1.21 14.20
CA SER A 288 32.62 1.31 12.73
C SER A 288 32.58 2.78 12.27
N PRO A 289 33.29 3.12 11.18
CA PRO A 289 33.36 4.50 10.73
C PRO A 289 31.99 5.00 10.24
N VAL A 290 31.63 6.21 10.68
CA VAL A 290 30.39 6.89 10.27
C VAL A 290 30.37 7.03 8.73
N PRO A 291 29.21 6.81 8.08
CA PRO A 291 29.05 6.99 6.64
C PRO A 291 29.55 8.36 6.18
N GLY A 292 30.33 8.34 5.10
CA GLY A 292 30.76 9.55 4.41
C GLY A 292 31.47 9.18 3.12
N ALA A 293 31.26 10.02 2.10
CA ALA A 293 31.77 9.76 0.76
C ALA A 293 32.19 11.05 0.05
N VAL A 294 33.13 10.89 -0.88
CA VAL A 294 33.39 11.85 -1.95
C VAL A 294 32.60 11.42 -3.18
N VAL A 295 31.64 12.24 -3.58
CA VAL A 295 30.81 12.04 -4.77
C VAL A 295 31.44 12.80 -5.94
N GLY A 296 31.88 12.07 -6.97
CA GLY A 296 32.36 12.65 -8.22
C GLY A 296 33.67 12.06 -8.75
N LYS A 297 34.57 12.96 -9.16
CA LYS A 297 35.69 12.85 -10.09
C LYS A 297 35.25 12.65 -11.54
N TYR A 298 34.52 11.56 -11.79
CA TYR A 298 33.97 11.26 -13.12
C TYR A 298 32.49 10.89 -13.05
N LEU A 299 31.68 11.74 -13.66
CA LEU A 299 30.28 11.46 -13.94
C LEU A 299 30.13 11.21 -15.44
N GLY A 300 29.28 10.26 -15.81
CA GLY A 300 28.98 10.02 -17.21
C GLY A 300 27.61 9.43 -17.43
N THR A 301 27.09 9.60 -18.64
CA THR A 301 25.89 8.91 -19.10
C THR A 301 26.25 7.74 -20.00
N ALA A 302 25.43 6.69 -19.95
CA ALA A 302 25.47 5.55 -20.86
C ALA A 302 24.03 5.25 -21.30
N VAL A 303 23.85 4.96 -22.59
CA VAL A 303 22.52 4.81 -23.18
C VAL A 303 22.25 3.39 -23.63
N SER A 304 21.02 2.95 -23.45
CA SER A 304 20.47 1.73 -24.02
C SER A 304 19.11 2.02 -24.66
N THR A 305 18.54 1.02 -25.34
CA THR A 305 17.19 1.10 -25.90
C THR A 305 16.10 1.22 -24.85
N ALA A 306 16.31 0.71 -23.64
CA ALA A 306 15.30 0.69 -22.57
C ALA A 306 15.47 1.84 -21.56
N SER A 307 16.68 2.37 -21.43
CA SER A 307 17.00 3.33 -20.36
C SER A 307 18.23 4.20 -20.66
N VAL A 308 18.45 5.19 -19.79
CA VAL A 308 19.68 5.96 -19.71
C VAL A 308 20.23 5.86 -18.30
N ARG A 309 21.46 5.36 -18.18
CA ARG A 309 22.19 5.40 -16.91
C ARG A 309 22.98 6.67 -16.79
N LEU A 310 22.72 7.41 -15.73
CA LEU A 310 23.68 8.32 -15.15
C LEU A 310 24.52 7.55 -14.14
N SER A 311 25.84 7.63 -14.23
CA SER A 311 26.71 7.01 -13.24
C SER A 311 27.71 8.02 -12.69
N VAL A 312 27.80 8.09 -11.38
CA VAL A 312 28.66 9.01 -10.63
C VAL A 312 29.64 8.18 -9.82
N GLN A 313 30.94 8.38 -10.01
CA GLN A 313 31.91 7.70 -9.16
C GLN A 313 31.74 8.15 -7.70
N VAL A 314 31.80 7.18 -6.80
CA VAL A 314 31.76 7.37 -5.35
C VAL A 314 32.83 6.49 -4.73
N ASP A 315 33.51 6.96 -3.69
CA ASP A 315 34.46 6.13 -2.94
C ASP A 315 33.75 5.11 -2.04
N LYS A 316 32.58 5.45 -1.50
CA LYS A 316 31.74 4.59 -0.66
C LYS A 316 30.24 4.87 -0.88
N PRO A 317 29.35 3.88 -0.67
CA PRO A 317 27.91 4.12 -0.61
C PRO A 317 27.54 5.04 0.54
N VAL A 318 26.55 5.90 0.31
CA VAL A 318 25.95 6.79 1.30
C VAL A 318 24.42 6.82 1.13
N PRO A 319 23.66 7.17 2.18
CA PRO A 319 22.23 7.40 2.03
C PRO A 319 21.96 8.51 1.02
N PHE A 320 20.91 8.34 0.22
CA PHE A 320 20.48 9.32 -0.77
C PHE A 320 18.96 9.40 -0.83
N GLU A 321 18.45 10.46 -1.45
CA GLU A 321 17.06 10.60 -1.87
C GLU A 321 17.00 10.99 -3.34
N VAL A 322 15.91 10.62 -4.01
CA VAL A 322 15.60 11.04 -5.38
C VAL A 322 14.21 11.69 -5.35
N ALA A 323 14.15 12.95 -5.75
CA ALA A 323 12.89 13.66 -6.00
C ALA A 323 12.70 13.83 -7.50
N GLU A 324 11.45 13.84 -7.98
CA GLU A 324 11.13 13.95 -9.40
C GLU A 324 10.08 15.04 -9.67
N SER A 325 10.25 15.74 -10.79
CA SER A 325 9.18 16.42 -11.53
C SER A 325 9.05 15.75 -12.89
N VAL A 326 7.85 15.75 -13.49
CA VAL A 326 7.56 14.91 -14.68
C VAL A 326 7.23 15.69 -15.95
N ASP A 327 7.12 17.01 -15.89
CA ASP A 327 6.84 17.83 -17.08
C ASP A 327 7.63 19.16 -17.07
N PRO A 328 8.83 19.21 -17.68
CA PRO A 328 9.59 18.06 -18.20
C PRO A 328 10.15 17.19 -17.07
N LEU A 329 10.60 15.97 -17.39
CA LEU A 329 11.20 15.08 -16.40
C LEU A 329 12.55 15.63 -15.90
N GLU A 330 12.62 15.91 -14.60
CA GLU A 330 13.84 16.29 -13.87
C GLU A 330 13.96 15.46 -12.60
N LEU A 331 15.17 14.96 -12.33
CA LEU A 331 15.46 14.15 -11.15
C LEU A 331 16.50 14.87 -10.28
N GLU A 332 16.17 15.09 -9.01
CA GLU A 332 17.07 15.64 -8.02
C GLU A 332 17.56 14.55 -7.08
N VAL A 333 18.88 14.30 -7.07
CA VAL A 333 19.50 13.34 -6.16
C VAL A 333 20.25 14.10 -5.06
N ARG A 334 19.88 13.91 -3.79
CA ARG A 334 20.70 14.38 -2.67
C ARG A 334 21.44 13.21 -2.03
N PHE A 335 22.76 13.34 -1.87
CA PHE A 335 23.61 12.41 -1.14
C PHE A 335 23.91 12.98 0.24
N PHE A 336 23.60 12.20 1.28
CA PHE A 336 23.78 12.58 2.66
C PHE A 336 25.15 12.11 3.19
N GLY A 337 25.75 12.88 4.09
CA GLY A 337 27.11 12.63 4.59
C GLY A 337 28.21 12.83 3.54
N ALA A 338 27.94 13.49 2.42
CA ALA A 338 28.84 13.55 1.27
C ALA A 338 29.46 14.92 0.99
N GLN A 339 30.63 14.89 0.35
CA GLN A 339 31.28 16.07 -0.26
C GLN A 339 31.49 15.84 -1.75
N GLN A 340 31.41 16.90 -2.55
CA GLN A 340 31.57 16.79 -4.00
C GLN A 340 33.03 16.98 -4.44
N ARG A 341 33.43 16.27 -5.48
CA ARG A 341 34.68 16.53 -6.21
C ARG A 341 34.50 16.26 -7.71
N ILE A 342 33.58 16.92 -8.39
CA ILE A 342 33.28 16.62 -9.80
C ILE A 342 34.23 17.39 -10.73
N ASP A 343 35.14 16.67 -11.40
CA ASP A 343 36.12 17.26 -12.31
C ASP A 343 35.66 17.21 -13.78
N ARG A 344 34.94 16.15 -14.16
CA ARG A 344 34.48 15.94 -15.54
C ARG A 344 33.12 15.24 -15.60
N ILE A 345 32.27 15.77 -16.48
CA ILE A 345 31.02 15.15 -16.92
C ILE A 345 31.17 14.72 -18.38
N ARG A 346 30.92 13.44 -18.67
CA ARG A 346 30.88 12.91 -20.05
C ARG A 346 29.46 12.54 -20.43
N TYR A 347 28.89 13.23 -21.40
CA TYR A 347 27.65 12.81 -22.03
C TYR A 347 27.94 11.77 -23.11
N ALA A 348 27.15 10.69 -23.15
CA ALA A 348 27.19 9.73 -24.24
C ALA A 348 26.89 10.42 -25.58
N PRO A 349 27.67 10.14 -26.64
CA PRO A 349 27.37 10.67 -27.97
C PRO A 349 26.06 10.08 -28.51
N GLY A 350 25.33 10.86 -29.31
CA GLY A 350 24.19 10.37 -30.09
C GLY A 350 22.84 10.29 -29.37
N ASP A 351 22.81 10.41 -28.03
CA ASP A 351 21.54 10.35 -27.29
C ASP A 351 21.36 11.56 -26.35
N PRO A 352 20.40 12.46 -26.67
CA PRO A 352 20.20 13.68 -25.94
C PRO A 352 19.18 13.53 -24.79
N VAL A 353 18.81 12.33 -24.33
CA VAL A 353 17.80 12.22 -23.26
C VAL A 353 18.20 13.01 -22.01
N VAL A 354 19.45 12.90 -21.54
CA VAL A 354 19.93 13.78 -20.48
C VAL A 354 20.33 15.11 -21.12
N ALA A 355 19.58 16.16 -20.80
CA ALA A 355 19.83 17.51 -21.28
C ALA A 355 21.02 18.14 -20.57
N GLU A 356 21.05 17.99 -19.26
CA GLU A 356 22.00 18.68 -18.41
C GLU A 356 22.09 17.98 -17.06
N VAL A 357 23.30 17.93 -16.52
CA VAL A 357 23.55 17.53 -15.14
C VAL A 357 24.20 18.70 -14.42
N ARG A 358 23.53 19.23 -13.40
CA ARG A 358 24.05 20.25 -12.49
C ARG A 358 24.38 19.62 -11.15
N TRP A 359 25.33 20.20 -10.44
CA TRP A 359 25.66 19.79 -9.08
C TRP A 359 25.99 20.97 -8.20
N ARG A 360 25.77 20.82 -6.90
CA ARG A 360 26.24 21.77 -5.89
C ARG A 360 26.49 21.06 -4.56
N GLN A 361 27.40 21.63 -3.76
CA GLN A 361 27.49 21.33 -2.34
C GLN A 361 26.37 22.13 -1.64
N GLU A 362 25.23 21.49 -1.36
CA GLU A 362 24.06 22.16 -0.79
C GLU A 362 24.28 22.55 0.68
N SER A 363 25.01 21.71 1.42
CA SER A 363 25.51 22.01 2.76
C SER A 363 26.85 21.30 2.97
N ALA A 364 27.52 21.50 4.11
CA ALA A 364 28.79 20.83 4.43
C ALA A 364 28.72 19.28 4.36
N ARG A 365 27.52 18.68 4.41
CA ARG A 365 27.29 17.24 4.40
C ARG A 365 26.31 16.76 3.32
N ILE A 366 25.87 17.63 2.42
CA ILE A 366 24.90 17.27 1.37
C ILE A 366 25.41 17.69 0.01
N VAL A 367 25.52 16.73 -0.90
CA VAL A 367 25.74 16.97 -2.34
C VAL A 367 24.42 16.80 -3.05
N LYS A 368 24.03 17.80 -3.84
CA LYS A 368 22.84 17.73 -4.68
C LYS A 368 23.24 17.65 -6.16
N LEU A 369 22.68 16.68 -6.87
CA LEU A 369 22.71 16.57 -8.32
C LEU A 369 21.31 16.87 -8.87
N THR A 370 21.22 17.66 -9.92
CA THR A 370 19.98 17.89 -10.68
C THR A 370 20.19 17.37 -12.10
N VAL A 371 19.35 16.44 -12.52
CA VAL A 371 19.40 15.76 -13.81
C VAL A 371 18.20 16.18 -14.63
N ARG A 372 18.40 17.16 -15.50
CA ARG A 372 17.35 17.61 -16.42
C ARG A 372 17.34 16.72 -17.65
N THR A 373 16.17 16.22 -18.02
CA THR A 373 16.00 15.38 -19.21
C THR A 373 15.28 16.14 -20.33
N ARG A 374 15.29 15.56 -21.53
CA ARG A 374 14.46 15.95 -22.68
C ARG A 374 13.22 15.06 -22.82
N LEU A 375 12.83 14.35 -21.76
CA LEU A 375 11.61 13.55 -21.70
C LEU A 375 10.48 14.41 -21.16
N ARG A 376 9.31 14.28 -21.78
CA ARG A 376 8.03 14.76 -21.26
C ARG A 376 7.34 13.55 -20.64
N GLY A 377 7.13 13.56 -19.32
CA GLY A 377 6.68 12.42 -18.54
C GLY A 377 7.81 11.60 -17.92
N GLY A 378 7.50 10.95 -16.79
CA GLY A 378 8.33 9.93 -16.15
C GLY A 378 7.80 8.52 -16.43
N TYR A 379 8.70 7.55 -16.54
CA TYR A 379 8.38 6.13 -16.81
C TYR A 379 9.03 5.19 -15.79
N GLY A 380 9.47 5.75 -14.66
CA GLY A 380 10.20 5.08 -13.61
C GLY A 380 11.73 5.21 -13.72
N TYR A 381 12.38 4.93 -12.60
CA TYR A 381 13.83 4.88 -12.45
C TYR A 381 14.24 3.87 -11.38
N ASP A 382 15.49 3.41 -11.47
CA ASP A 382 16.14 2.66 -10.40
C ASP A 382 17.41 3.38 -9.95
N ALA A 383 17.70 3.34 -8.65
CA ALA A 383 18.85 4.02 -8.05
C ALA A 383 19.63 3.07 -7.14
N PHE A 384 20.87 2.79 -7.50
CA PHE A 384 21.67 1.76 -6.81
C PHE A 384 23.17 2.06 -6.87
N TYR A 385 23.95 1.25 -6.14
CA TYR A 385 25.42 1.30 -6.18
C TYR A 385 25.98 0.07 -6.91
N GLU A 386 26.90 0.29 -7.85
CA GLU A 386 27.60 -0.78 -8.57
C GLU A 386 29.06 -0.37 -8.83
N LYS A 387 30.02 -1.22 -8.44
CA LYS A 387 31.46 -1.08 -8.78
C LYS A 387 32.04 0.33 -8.49
N GLY A 388 31.77 0.86 -7.28
CA GLY A 388 32.26 2.20 -6.87
C GLY A 388 31.57 3.36 -7.60
N ARG A 389 30.34 3.14 -8.07
CA ARG A 389 29.51 4.17 -8.72
C ARG A 389 28.12 4.17 -8.11
N PHE A 390 27.57 5.35 -7.89
CA PHE A 390 26.13 5.53 -7.83
C PHE A 390 25.59 5.49 -9.26
N VAL A 391 24.50 4.76 -9.48
CA VAL A 391 23.82 4.62 -10.76
C VAL A 391 22.38 5.05 -10.59
N LEU A 392 21.94 6.00 -11.42
CA LEU A 392 20.55 6.35 -11.63
C LEU A 392 20.17 5.88 -13.03
N ASP A 393 19.39 4.81 -13.12
CA ASP A 393 18.92 4.19 -14.35
C ASP A 393 17.51 4.70 -14.68
N ILE A 394 17.43 5.67 -15.58
CA ILE A 394 16.20 6.39 -15.93
C ILE A 394 15.53 5.65 -17.09
N ARG A 395 14.30 5.16 -16.91
CA ARG A 395 13.59 4.45 -17.98
C ARG A 395 13.15 5.39 -19.08
N ARG A 396 13.18 4.86 -20.30
CA ARG A 396 12.58 5.52 -21.46
C ARG A 396 11.07 5.27 -21.48
N PRO A 397 10.32 6.12 -22.21
CA PRO A 397 8.96 5.79 -22.55
C PRO A 397 8.84 4.44 -23.25
N PRO A 398 7.70 3.75 -23.12
CA PRO A 398 7.46 2.50 -23.83
C PRO A 398 7.55 2.70 -25.35
N SER A 399 8.09 1.71 -26.06
CA SER A 399 8.21 1.79 -27.52
C SER A 399 6.90 1.44 -28.22
N PHE A 400 6.56 2.13 -29.30
CA PHE A 400 5.40 1.83 -30.15
C PHE A 400 5.87 1.41 -31.54
N ARG A 401 5.21 0.38 -32.10
CA ARG A 401 5.46 -0.07 -33.48
C ARG A 401 4.43 0.56 -34.40
N GLU A 402 4.89 1.11 -35.51
CA GLU A 402 4.01 1.67 -36.53
C GLU A 402 3.01 0.61 -37.04
N GLY A 403 1.75 0.99 -37.22
CA GLY A 403 0.67 0.09 -37.65
C GLY A 403 0.21 -0.93 -36.61
N ALA A 404 0.85 -1.04 -35.43
CA ALA A 404 0.43 -1.94 -34.36
C ALA A 404 -0.57 -1.29 -33.39
N GLY A 405 -1.39 -2.12 -32.73
CA GLY A 405 -2.23 -1.69 -31.61
C GLY A 405 -1.38 -1.09 -30.47
N VAL A 406 -1.95 -0.13 -29.74
CA VAL A 406 -1.19 0.65 -28.74
C VAL A 406 -0.65 -0.21 -27.59
N LEU A 407 -1.35 -1.30 -27.26
CA LEU A 407 -0.99 -2.27 -26.23
C LEU A 407 -0.04 -3.38 -26.73
N GLN A 408 0.18 -3.50 -28.04
CA GLN A 408 1.02 -4.55 -28.61
C GLN A 408 2.45 -4.48 -28.02
N GLY A 409 2.88 -5.59 -27.43
CA GLY A 409 4.19 -5.77 -26.81
C GLY A 409 4.41 -4.97 -25.52
N LYS A 410 3.38 -4.36 -24.93
CA LYS A 410 3.47 -3.69 -23.63
C LYS A 410 3.43 -4.74 -22.52
N ARG A 411 4.29 -4.59 -21.52
CA ARG A 411 4.33 -5.47 -20.35
C ARG A 411 3.46 -4.91 -19.24
N VAL A 412 2.28 -5.47 -19.05
CA VAL A 412 1.36 -5.06 -17.99
C VAL A 412 1.45 -6.04 -16.84
N VAL A 413 1.87 -5.56 -15.67
CA VAL A 413 1.83 -6.36 -14.45
C VAL A 413 0.50 -6.10 -13.74
N LEU A 414 -0.27 -7.14 -13.50
CA LEU A 414 -1.46 -7.07 -12.65
C LEU A 414 -1.14 -7.69 -11.30
N ASP A 415 -1.48 -6.97 -10.25
CA ASP A 415 -1.40 -7.45 -8.87
C ASP A 415 -2.81 -7.65 -8.32
N PRO A 416 -3.37 -8.87 -8.38
CA PRO A 416 -4.60 -9.16 -7.67
C PRO A 416 -4.33 -9.03 -6.16
N GLY A 417 -4.95 -8.03 -5.53
CA GLY A 417 -4.79 -7.72 -4.12
C GLY A 417 -4.99 -8.93 -3.20
N HIS A 418 -4.40 -8.89 -2.01
CA HIS A 418 -4.46 -9.99 -1.03
C HIS A 418 -3.81 -11.30 -1.51
N GLY A 419 -3.96 -12.39 -0.76
CA GLY A 419 -3.25 -13.65 -0.98
C GLY A 419 -3.55 -14.59 0.20
N PRO A 420 -2.60 -14.91 1.09
CA PRO A 420 -2.96 -15.70 2.28
C PRO A 420 -3.93 -14.94 3.21
N ASP A 421 -3.89 -13.61 3.22
CA ASP A 421 -4.95 -12.78 3.81
C ASP A 421 -6.17 -12.76 2.89
N LYS A 422 -7.39 -12.82 3.46
CA LYS A 422 -8.63 -12.94 2.70
C LYS A 422 -9.12 -11.61 2.12
N GLY A 423 -8.62 -10.49 2.63
CA GLY A 423 -9.20 -9.17 2.42
C GLY A 423 -10.60 -9.05 3.04
N ALA A 424 -11.37 -8.11 2.52
CA ALA A 424 -12.75 -7.90 2.94
C ALA A 424 -13.65 -9.11 2.60
N VAL A 425 -14.75 -9.23 3.35
CA VAL A 425 -15.77 -10.27 3.14
C VAL A 425 -17.10 -9.61 2.86
N GLY A 426 -17.76 -10.01 1.77
CA GLY A 426 -19.07 -9.47 1.42
C GLY A 426 -20.25 -10.20 2.08
N PRO A 427 -21.46 -9.62 2.02
CA PRO A 427 -22.70 -10.20 2.55
C PRO A 427 -23.03 -11.63 2.12
N LEU A 428 -22.76 -12.01 0.87
CA LEU A 428 -22.93 -13.37 0.34
C LEU A 428 -21.78 -14.31 0.75
N GLY A 429 -20.80 -13.79 1.49
CA GLY A 429 -19.61 -14.50 1.96
C GLY A 429 -18.52 -14.60 0.91
N SER A 430 -18.54 -13.76 -0.13
CA SER A 430 -17.45 -13.63 -1.08
C SER A 430 -16.20 -13.06 -0.40
N LEU A 431 -15.03 -13.49 -0.85
CA LEU A 431 -13.74 -13.01 -0.34
C LEU A 431 -13.12 -12.06 -1.36
N GLU A 432 -12.61 -10.92 -0.89
CA GLU A 432 -12.00 -9.91 -1.75
C GLU A 432 -10.84 -10.49 -2.57
N GLN A 433 -10.00 -11.35 -1.97
CA GLN A 433 -8.92 -12.02 -2.69
C GLN A 433 -9.41 -12.79 -3.94
N ASP A 434 -10.59 -13.41 -3.89
CA ASP A 434 -11.11 -14.24 -4.97
C ASP A 434 -11.71 -13.35 -6.06
N VAL A 435 -12.42 -12.29 -5.65
CA VAL A 435 -12.93 -11.26 -6.56
C VAL A 435 -11.79 -10.56 -7.29
N ASN A 436 -10.76 -10.11 -6.57
CA ASN A 436 -9.59 -9.45 -7.15
C ASN A 436 -8.89 -10.34 -8.19
N LEU A 437 -8.75 -11.65 -7.90
CA LEU A 437 -8.17 -12.61 -8.84
C LEU A 437 -9.05 -12.81 -10.08
N ALA A 438 -10.37 -12.92 -9.90
CA ALA A 438 -11.31 -13.08 -11.00
C ALA A 438 -11.27 -11.87 -11.95
N LEU A 439 -11.25 -10.65 -11.40
CA LEU A 439 -11.11 -9.42 -12.18
C LEU A 439 -9.78 -9.37 -12.94
N ALA A 440 -8.67 -9.70 -12.27
CA ALA A 440 -7.35 -9.73 -12.87
C ALA A 440 -7.22 -10.74 -14.01
N LEU A 441 -7.79 -11.94 -13.86
CA LEU A 441 -7.78 -12.97 -14.90
C LEU A 441 -8.57 -12.55 -16.14
N ARG A 442 -9.71 -11.86 -15.96
CA ARG A 442 -10.47 -11.31 -17.08
C ARG A 442 -9.73 -10.17 -17.77
N LEU A 443 -9.17 -9.24 -17.00
CA LEU A 443 -8.36 -8.15 -17.56
C LEU A 443 -7.15 -8.71 -18.31
N LYS A 444 -6.46 -9.71 -17.76
CA LYS A 444 -5.38 -10.43 -18.44
C LYS A 444 -5.80 -10.93 -19.81
N SER A 445 -6.92 -11.65 -19.90
CA SER A 445 -7.41 -12.19 -21.17
C SER A 445 -7.70 -11.09 -22.20
N LEU A 446 -8.23 -9.95 -21.77
CA LEU A 446 -8.52 -8.81 -22.65
C LEU A 446 -7.22 -8.15 -23.15
N LEU A 447 -6.27 -7.92 -22.25
CA LEU A 447 -4.97 -7.32 -22.57
C LEU A 447 -4.15 -8.19 -23.53
N GLU A 448 -4.10 -9.51 -23.30
CA GLU A 448 -3.43 -10.45 -24.21
C GLU A 448 -4.10 -10.50 -25.59
N GLY A 449 -5.43 -10.34 -25.62
CA GLY A 449 -6.19 -10.20 -26.87
C GLY A 449 -5.79 -8.97 -27.70
N GLU A 450 -5.25 -7.92 -27.07
CA GLU A 450 -4.70 -6.73 -27.73
C GLU A 450 -3.17 -6.77 -27.88
N GLY A 451 -2.57 -7.95 -27.65
CA GLY A 451 -1.16 -8.20 -27.87
C GLY A 451 -0.22 -7.71 -26.77
N ALA A 452 -0.75 -7.35 -25.59
CA ALA A 452 0.06 -7.07 -24.41
C ALA A 452 0.66 -8.36 -23.83
N GLU A 453 1.83 -8.24 -23.20
CA GLU A 453 2.45 -9.28 -22.38
C GLU A 453 2.00 -9.08 -20.93
N VAL A 454 1.23 -10.02 -20.37
CA VAL A 454 0.65 -9.85 -19.02
C VAL A 454 1.32 -10.76 -18.01
N PHE A 455 1.77 -10.17 -16.90
CA PHE A 455 2.29 -10.91 -15.75
C PHE A 455 1.37 -10.72 -14.53
N LEU A 456 1.04 -11.81 -13.83
CA LEU A 456 0.27 -11.77 -12.59
C LEU A 456 1.21 -11.97 -11.39
N THR A 457 1.11 -11.15 -10.35
CA THR A 457 1.87 -11.36 -9.10
C THR A 457 1.45 -12.64 -8.36
N ARG A 458 0.22 -13.12 -8.59
CA ARG A 458 -0.30 -14.41 -8.14
C ARG A 458 -1.35 -14.97 -9.10
N THR A 459 -1.49 -16.28 -9.11
CA THR A 459 -2.49 -17.01 -9.93
C THR A 459 -3.41 -17.91 -9.08
N SER A 460 -3.27 -17.85 -7.76
CA SER A 460 -4.07 -18.63 -6.80
C SER A 460 -4.34 -17.82 -5.54
N SER A 461 -5.02 -18.41 -4.56
CA SER A 461 -5.18 -17.82 -3.22
C SER A 461 -3.85 -17.78 -2.45
N ALA A 462 -2.86 -18.61 -2.79
CA ALA A 462 -1.49 -18.38 -2.35
C ALA A 462 -0.92 -17.17 -3.10
N GLY A 463 -0.35 -16.21 -2.37
CA GLY A 463 0.18 -14.98 -2.94
C GLY A 463 1.41 -14.45 -2.19
N PRO A 464 2.18 -13.56 -2.84
CA PRO A 464 3.38 -12.96 -2.24
C PRO A 464 3.02 -12.04 -1.06
N ALA A 465 3.98 -11.85 -0.15
CA ALA A 465 3.87 -10.84 0.88
C ALA A 465 3.82 -9.44 0.23
N LEU A 466 3.24 -8.47 0.94
CA LEU A 466 3.05 -7.10 0.43
C LEU A 466 4.35 -6.46 -0.08
N ALA A 467 5.47 -6.70 0.61
CA ALA A 467 6.78 -6.16 0.26
C ALA A 467 7.38 -6.75 -1.03
N ASP A 468 6.94 -7.95 -1.45
CA ASP A 468 7.51 -8.67 -2.59
C ASP A 468 6.80 -8.33 -3.91
N ARG A 469 5.57 -7.80 -3.88
CA ARG A 469 4.78 -7.51 -5.09
C ARG A 469 5.46 -6.50 -6.02
N PRO A 470 5.96 -5.34 -5.54
CA PRO A 470 6.77 -4.43 -6.36
C PRO A 470 7.99 -5.11 -7.00
N ALA A 471 8.66 -5.97 -6.23
CA ALA A 471 9.87 -6.65 -6.64
C ALA A 471 9.59 -7.65 -7.79
N LEU A 472 8.52 -8.44 -7.68
CA LEU A 472 8.07 -9.33 -8.76
C LEU A 472 7.71 -8.54 -10.02
N ALA A 473 7.02 -7.42 -9.86
CA ALA A 473 6.62 -6.56 -10.97
C ALA A 473 7.84 -5.97 -11.70
N TRP A 474 8.87 -5.56 -10.96
CA TRP A 474 10.14 -5.11 -11.52
C TRP A 474 10.94 -6.25 -12.19
N ASP A 475 10.96 -7.45 -11.59
CA ASP A 475 11.62 -8.62 -12.16
C ASP A 475 10.98 -9.08 -13.47
N ALA A 476 9.65 -8.94 -13.58
CA ALA A 476 8.91 -9.13 -14.83
C ALA A 476 9.15 -8.02 -15.88
N ARG A 477 9.90 -6.96 -15.51
CA ARG A 477 10.17 -5.78 -16.35
C ARG A 477 8.88 -5.13 -16.86
N GLY A 478 7.90 -4.96 -15.96
CA GLY A 478 6.63 -4.31 -16.28
C GLY A 478 6.83 -2.88 -16.80
N ASP A 479 6.07 -2.49 -17.82
CA ASP A 479 5.92 -1.10 -18.23
C ASP A 479 5.00 -0.34 -17.27
N VAL A 480 3.99 -1.02 -16.72
CA VAL A 480 3.08 -0.50 -15.69
C VAL A 480 2.71 -1.60 -14.69
N LEU A 481 2.30 -1.18 -13.48
CA LEU A 481 1.71 -2.03 -12.44
C LEU A 481 0.30 -1.57 -12.12
N VAL A 482 -0.66 -2.49 -12.17
CA VAL A 482 -2.06 -2.27 -11.76
C VAL A 482 -2.40 -3.23 -10.64
N SER A 483 -2.53 -2.70 -9.42
CA SER A 483 -3.03 -3.47 -8.27
C SER A 483 -4.55 -3.37 -8.21
N ILE A 484 -5.24 -4.50 -8.09
CA ILE A 484 -6.70 -4.61 -8.18
C ILE A 484 -7.25 -5.02 -6.82
N HIS A 485 -8.08 -4.16 -6.25
CA HIS A 485 -8.69 -4.29 -4.94
C HIS A 485 -10.18 -3.94 -4.96
N ASN A 486 -10.87 -4.29 -3.88
CA ASN A 486 -12.23 -3.86 -3.60
C ASN A 486 -12.37 -3.45 -2.14
N ASN A 487 -13.02 -2.32 -1.92
CA ASN A 487 -12.94 -1.58 -0.68
C ASN A 487 -13.82 -2.18 0.41
N SER A 488 -13.59 -1.73 1.64
CA SER A 488 -14.46 -1.94 2.79
C SER A 488 -14.47 -0.69 3.67
N LEU A 489 -15.26 -0.70 4.73
CA LEU A 489 -15.33 0.40 5.70
C LEU A 489 -14.94 -0.08 7.09
N ASP A 490 -14.49 0.87 7.90
CA ASP A 490 -14.26 0.62 9.33
C ASP A 490 -15.59 0.48 10.06
N VAL A 491 -15.58 -0.25 11.17
CA VAL A 491 -16.77 -0.59 11.96
C VAL A 491 -17.58 0.61 12.48
N MET A 492 -16.95 1.78 12.53
CA MET A 492 -17.54 3.03 13.00
C MET A 492 -18.14 3.88 11.88
N ASP A 493 -17.81 3.58 10.63
CA ASP A 493 -18.27 4.35 9.49
C ASP A 493 -19.71 3.94 9.13
N ASP A 494 -20.50 4.92 8.69
CA ASP A 494 -21.83 4.65 8.14
C ASP A 494 -21.71 4.44 6.61
N PRO A 495 -22.02 3.23 6.09
CA PRO A 495 -21.99 2.95 4.67
C PRO A 495 -23.01 3.78 3.86
N PHE A 496 -24.03 4.34 4.53
CA PHE A 496 -25.11 5.10 3.91
C PHE A 496 -24.97 6.62 4.06
N GLU A 497 -23.92 7.12 4.72
CA GLU A 497 -23.69 8.57 4.91
C GLU A 497 -23.56 9.31 3.57
N LYS A 498 -22.94 8.65 2.58
CA LYS A 498 -22.76 9.16 1.22
C LYS A 498 -22.77 8.02 0.22
N PRO A 499 -23.08 8.27 -1.07
CA PRO A 499 -22.87 7.28 -2.12
C PRO A 499 -21.42 6.80 -2.13
N ARG A 500 -21.23 5.48 -2.26
CA ARG A 500 -19.92 4.81 -2.27
C ARG A 500 -19.67 4.19 -3.63
N GLY A 501 -18.41 4.04 -4.01
CA GLY A 501 -18.07 3.44 -5.28
C GLY A 501 -16.57 3.31 -5.51
N PHE A 502 -16.13 3.66 -6.71
CA PHE A 502 -14.75 3.41 -7.10
C PHE A 502 -13.81 4.54 -6.67
N MET A 503 -12.55 4.19 -6.51
CA MET A 503 -11.45 5.15 -6.38
C MET A 503 -10.17 4.60 -7.02
N THR A 504 -9.26 5.50 -7.36
CA THR A 504 -7.96 5.14 -7.95
C THR A 504 -6.85 5.82 -7.16
N LEU A 505 -5.81 5.06 -6.82
CA LEU A 505 -4.74 5.51 -5.96
C LEU A 505 -3.38 5.40 -6.66
N PHE A 506 -2.48 6.35 -6.38
CA PHE A 506 -1.11 6.36 -6.87
C PHE A 506 -0.17 7.00 -5.86
N TYR A 507 1.15 6.84 -6.02
CA TYR A 507 2.14 7.37 -5.08
C TYR A 507 3.16 8.31 -5.74
N HIS A 508 3.90 7.83 -6.75
CA HIS A 508 4.93 8.66 -7.40
C HIS A 508 4.32 9.62 -8.43
N PRO A 509 4.88 10.84 -8.60
CA PRO A 509 4.49 11.75 -9.66
C PRO A 509 4.41 11.12 -11.06
N HIS A 510 5.34 10.22 -11.41
CA HIS A 510 5.31 9.53 -12.71
C HIS A 510 4.15 8.54 -12.88
N SER A 511 3.49 8.13 -11.81
CA SER A 511 2.30 7.27 -11.85
C SER A 511 1.00 8.06 -12.09
N ARG A 512 1.03 9.39 -11.93
CA ARG A 512 -0.18 10.21 -11.95
C ARG A 512 -0.94 10.14 -13.27
N ALA A 513 -0.24 10.19 -14.41
CA ALA A 513 -0.89 10.12 -15.72
C ALA A 513 -1.61 8.78 -15.95
N LEU A 514 -1.04 7.67 -15.46
CA LEU A 514 -1.71 6.36 -15.48
C LEU A 514 -2.95 6.36 -14.57
N ALA A 515 -2.83 6.96 -13.38
CA ALA A 515 -3.94 7.05 -12.42
C ALA A 515 -5.10 7.89 -12.95
N GLU A 516 -4.81 9.02 -13.59
CA GLU A 516 -5.80 9.90 -14.20
C GLU A 516 -6.52 9.23 -15.38
N ALA A 517 -5.79 8.54 -16.26
CA ALA A 517 -6.38 7.78 -17.37
C ALA A 517 -7.27 6.63 -16.86
N MET A 518 -6.77 5.85 -15.89
CA MET A 518 -7.52 4.77 -15.25
C MET A 518 -8.80 5.31 -14.60
N HIS A 519 -8.68 6.35 -13.79
CA HIS A 519 -9.82 6.93 -13.08
C HIS A 519 -10.86 7.54 -14.03
N ALA A 520 -10.42 8.21 -15.11
CA ALA A 520 -11.31 8.73 -16.14
C ALA A 520 -12.09 7.61 -16.84
N ALA A 521 -11.48 6.45 -17.08
CA ALA A 521 -12.17 5.27 -17.60
C ALA A 521 -13.24 4.77 -16.64
N TYR A 522 -12.95 4.68 -15.33
CA TYR A 522 -13.96 4.32 -14.32
C TYR A 522 -15.14 5.29 -14.30
N ARG A 523 -14.89 6.61 -14.34
CA ARG A 523 -15.96 7.63 -14.39
C ARG A 523 -16.90 7.49 -15.58
N ARG A 524 -16.43 6.96 -16.71
CA ARG A 524 -17.25 6.74 -17.90
C ARG A 524 -17.90 5.37 -17.93
N GLY A 525 -17.22 4.34 -17.42
CA GLY A 525 -17.60 2.94 -17.58
C GLY A 525 -18.44 2.39 -16.44
N VAL A 526 -18.19 2.80 -15.20
CA VAL A 526 -18.74 2.13 -14.01
C VAL A 526 -19.90 2.94 -13.42
N PRO A 527 -21.11 2.35 -13.27
CA PRO A 527 -22.28 3.03 -12.72
C PRO A 527 -22.27 3.04 -11.18
N LEU A 528 -21.14 3.40 -10.58
CA LEU A 528 -20.96 3.57 -9.14
C LEU A 528 -20.50 5.00 -8.85
N ALA A 529 -20.58 5.41 -7.59
CA ALA A 529 -20.12 6.75 -7.22
C ALA A 529 -18.62 6.91 -7.47
N ASP A 530 -18.23 8.09 -7.96
CA ASP A 530 -16.84 8.52 -8.05
C ASP A 530 -16.41 9.07 -6.68
N GLU A 531 -15.61 8.33 -5.93
CA GLU A 531 -15.18 8.79 -4.61
C GLU A 531 -13.97 9.70 -4.67
N ALA A 532 -12.91 9.30 -5.38
CA ALA A 532 -11.72 10.13 -5.59
C ALA A 532 -10.64 9.48 -6.49
N LEU A 533 -9.81 10.35 -7.05
CA LEU A 533 -8.42 10.06 -7.41
C LEU A 533 -7.50 10.50 -6.26
N ILE A 534 -6.73 9.57 -5.68
CA ILE A 534 -6.04 9.78 -4.41
C ILE A 534 -4.53 9.59 -4.56
N TRP A 535 -3.75 10.54 -4.03
CA TRP A 535 -2.36 10.26 -3.66
C TRP A 535 -2.36 9.42 -2.38
N GLY A 536 -1.86 8.19 -2.46
CA GLY A 536 -1.98 7.18 -1.42
C GLY A 536 -0.64 6.53 -1.10
N ASN A 537 -0.30 6.48 0.19
CA ASN A 537 0.93 5.87 0.68
C ASN A 537 0.85 4.32 0.73
N LEU A 538 0.65 3.68 -0.42
CA LEU A 538 0.41 2.25 -0.58
C LEU A 538 1.69 1.52 -0.96
N ALA A 539 2.06 0.46 -0.22
CA ALA A 539 3.32 -0.24 -0.42
C ALA A 539 3.54 -0.74 -1.86
N VAL A 540 2.48 -1.23 -2.51
CA VAL A 540 2.54 -1.70 -3.91
C VAL A 540 2.80 -0.56 -4.92
N CYS A 541 2.36 0.66 -4.62
CA CYS A 541 2.54 1.83 -5.47
C CYS A 541 3.86 2.57 -5.24
N ARG A 542 4.63 2.20 -4.20
CA ARG A 542 5.91 2.87 -3.85
C ARG A 542 7.09 2.47 -4.75
N THR A 543 6.91 1.54 -5.68
CA THR A 543 7.96 1.20 -6.66
C THR A 543 8.34 2.44 -7.48
N THR A 544 9.64 2.75 -7.56
CA THR A 544 10.13 3.83 -8.42
C THR A 544 10.34 3.34 -9.85
N GLN A 545 10.40 2.03 -10.07
CA GLN A 545 10.87 1.42 -11.30
C GLN A 545 9.85 1.45 -12.45
N MET A 546 8.59 1.77 -12.17
CA MET A 546 7.54 1.95 -13.19
C MET A 546 6.32 2.69 -12.62
N PRO A 547 5.49 3.30 -13.50
CA PRO A 547 4.15 3.75 -13.14
C PRO A 547 3.32 2.63 -12.49
N ALA A 548 2.74 2.94 -11.34
CA ALA A 548 1.98 2.00 -10.54
C ALA A 548 0.72 2.65 -9.97
N VAL A 549 -0.41 1.96 -10.12
CA VAL A 549 -1.72 2.38 -9.57
C VAL A 549 -2.37 1.24 -8.81
N LEU A 550 -3.25 1.60 -7.88
CA LEU A 550 -4.19 0.69 -7.23
C LEU A 550 -5.61 1.14 -7.53
N THR A 551 -6.47 0.21 -7.94
CA THR A 551 -7.89 0.45 -8.18
C THR A 551 -8.71 -0.21 -7.09
N GLU A 552 -9.54 0.57 -6.41
CA GLU A 552 -10.65 0.05 -5.61
C GLU A 552 -11.90 0.09 -6.47
N SER A 553 -12.33 -1.06 -6.99
CA SER A 553 -13.36 -1.06 -8.05
C SER A 553 -14.78 -0.86 -7.51
N ALA A 554 -15.06 -1.39 -6.32
CA ALA A 554 -16.32 -1.25 -5.60
C ALA A 554 -16.12 -1.63 -4.13
N TYR A 555 -17.17 -1.56 -3.30
CA TYR A 555 -17.16 -1.96 -1.90
C TYR A 555 -17.71 -3.39 -1.69
N MET A 556 -16.94 -4.25 -1.04
CA MET A 556 -17.33 -5.63 -0.74
C MET A 556 -18.53 -5.71 0.22
N LEU A 557 -18.62 -4.80 1.19
CA LEU A 557 -19.68 -4.83 2.22
C LEU A 557 -21.05 -4.37 1.70
N LEU A 558 -21.09 -3.61 0.61
CA LEU A 558 -22.34 -3.11 0.03
C LEU A 558 -22.95 -4.21 -0.83
N PRO A 559 -24.14 -4.74 -0.49
CA PRO A 559 -24.71 -5.86 -1.22
C PRO A 559 -24.71 -5.61 -2.74
N GLU A 560 -25.14 -4.43 -3.18
CA GLU A 560 -25.33 -4.11 -4.60
C GLU A 560 -24.05 -4.13 -5.40
N GLN A 561 -22.97 -3.74 -4.74
CA GLN A 561 -21.63 -3.75 -5.30
C GLN A 561 -21.03 -5.16 -5.26
N GLU A 562 -21.25 -5.93 -4.18
CA GLU A 562 -20.87 -7.35 -4.12
C GLU A 562 -21.52 -8.15 -5.26
N GLU A 563 -22.83 -8.03 -5.47
CA GLU A 563 -23.51 -8.73 -6.57
C GLU A 563 -22.96 -8.33 -7.94
N LEU A 564 -22.64 -7.05 -8.15
CA LEU A 564 -22.00 -6.59 -9.37
C LEU A 564 -20.61 -7.23 -9.54
N LEU A 565 -19.80 -7.27 -8.48
CA LEU A 565 -18.47 -7.89 -8.47
C LEU A 565 -18.50 -9.41 -8.70
N LEU A 566 -19.59 -10.08 -8.34
CA LEU A 566 -19.76 -11.52 -8.54
C LEU A 566 -20.35 -11.88 -9.90
N SER A 567 -21.12 -10.96 -10.51
CA SER A 567 -21.76 -11.21 -11.80
C SER A 567 -20.75 -11.27 -12.96
N PRO A 568 -20.93 -12.17 -13.95
CA PRO A 568 -20.12 -12.17 -15.17
C PRO A 568 -20.13 -10.83 -15.91
N GLU A 569 -21.27 -10.14 -15.93
CA GLU A 569 -21.47 -8.84 -16.57
C GLU A 569 -20.65 -7.76 -15.89
N GLY A 570 -20.74 -7.67 -14.55
CA GLY A 570 -19.99 -6.70 -13.75
C GLY A 570 -18.48 -6.96 -13.75
N GLN A 571 -18.04 -8.21 -13.62
CA GLN A 571 -16.63 -8.55 -13.77
C GLN A 571 -16.08 -8.19 -15.16
N GLY A 572 -16.89 -8.42 -16.21
CA GLY A 572 -16.57 -7.98 -17.56
C GLY A 572 -16.54 -6.45 -17.70
N LEU A 573 -17.42 -5.74 -17.01
CA LEU A 573 -17.46 -4.29 -16.99
C LEU A 573 -16.19 -3.68 -16.38
N PHE A 574 -15.80 -4.12 -15.18
CA PHE A 574 -14.59 -3.63 -14.51
C PHE A 574 -13.34 -3.96 -15.32
N ALA A 575 -13.22 -5.18 -15.86
CA ALA A 575 -12.09 -5.57 -16.70
C ALA A 575 -11.98 -4.73 -17.98
N ARG A 576 -13.09 -4.47 -18.69
CA ARG A 576 -13.08 -3.60 -19.88
C ARG A 576 -12.76 -2.15 -19.54
N THR A 577 -13.22 -1.67 -18.38
CA THR A 577 -12.92 -0.32 -17.88
C THR A 577 -11.43 -0.15 -17.62
N MET A 578 -10.80 -1.11 -16.94
CA MET A 578 -9.35 -1.07 -16.70
C MET A 578 -8.54 -1.18 -17.99
N LEU A 579 -8.99 -2.01 -18.94
CA LEU A 579 -8.39 -2.09 -20.28
C LEU A 579 -8.42 -0.74 -20.99
N GLU A 580 -9.56 -0.04 -20.95
CA GLU A 580 -9.70 1.28 -21.58
C GLU A 580 -8.77 2.32 -20.93
N GLY A 581 -8.68 2.34 -19.59
CA GLY A 581 -7.75 3.23 -18.89
C GLY A 581 -6.28 2.99 -19.26
N LEU A 582 -5.89 1.72 -19.42
CA LEU A 582 -4.55 1.37 -19.91
C LEU A 582 -4.35 1.80 -21.37
N ARG A 583 -5.34 1.60 -22.23
CA ARG A 583 -5.31 2.03 -23.64
C ARG A 583 -5.09 3.54 -23.73
N GLU A 584 -5.89 4.33 -23.01
CA GLU A 584 -5.78 5.79 -22.97
C GLU A 584 -4.41 6.26 -22.47
N TYR A 585 -3.88 5.63 -21.42
CA TYR A 585 -2.54 5.94 -20.91
C TYR A 585 -1.46 5.73 -21.96
N PHE A 586 -1.44 4.56 -22.61
CA PHE A 586 -0.43 4.27 -23.63
C PHE A 586 -0.63 5.09 -24.91
N GLU A 587 -1.86 5.48 -25.26
CA GLU A 587 -2.12 6.41 -26.36
C GLU A 587 -1.58 7.81 -26.07
N ALA A 588 -1.78 8.30 -24.85
CA ALA A 588 -1.18 9.56 -24.41
C ALA A 588 0.36 9.49 -24.48
N CYS A 589 0.97 8.41 -24.00
CA CYS A 589 2.42 8.20 -24.12
C CYS A 589 2.90 8.26 -25.58
N ARG A 590 2.18 7.58 -26.49
CA ARG A 590 2.50 7.57 -27.93
C ARG A 590 2.43 8.98 -28.53
N ARG A 591 1.39 9.76 -28.19
CA ARG A 591 1.25 11.16 -28.66
C ARG A 591 2.39 12.04 -28.16
N THR A 592 2.69 11.99 -26.87
CA THR A 592 3.78 12.77 -26.26
C THR A 592 5.14 12.44 -26.87
N GLN A 593 5.38 11.18 -27.25
CA GLN A 593 6.60 10.81 -27.98
C GLN A 593 6.64 11.40 -29.39
N ALA A 594 5.54 11.31 -30.15
CA ALA A 594 5.46 11.88 -31.50
C ALA A 594 5.70 13.40 -31.48
N GLU A 595 5.03 14.13 -30.57
CA GLU A 595 5.22 15.57 -30.38
C GLU A 595 6.69 15.92 -30.04
N SER A 596 7.32 15.12 -29.16
CA SER A 596 8.72 15.31 -28.79
C SER A 596 9.69 15.04 -29.94
N GLU A 597 9.36 14.14 -30.86
CA GLU A 597 10.14 13.85 -32.07
C GLU A 597 10.02 14.98 -33.10
N ASP A 598 8.80 15.48 -33.32
CA ASP A 598 8.54 16.62 -34.21
C ASP A 598 9.25 17.90 -33.73
N GLU A 599 9.19 18.21 -32.44
CA GLU A 599 9.94 19.35 -31.86
C GLU A 599 11.46 19.21 -32.06
N ARG A 600 11.99 17.99 -31.89
CA ARG A 600 13.42 17.72 -32.11
C ARG A 600 13.82 17.83 -33.57
N ARG A 601 12.91 17.46 -34.49
CA ARG A 601 13.13 17.62 -35.92
C ARG A 601 13.10 19.10 -36.32
N ALA A 602 12.11 19.85 -35.86
CA ALA A 602 12.00 21.28 -36.09
C ALA A 602 13.22 22.05 -35.54
N ALA A 603 13.73 21.68 -34.36
CA ALA A 603 14.93 22.29 -33.78
C ALA A 603 16.24 21.94 -34.52
N ARG A 604 16.22 20.99 -35.48
CA ARG A 604 17.36 20.58 -36.31
C ARG A 604 17.29 21.12 -37.74
N GLU A 605 16.15 21.67 -38.15
CA GLU A 605 16.02 22.35 -39.44
C GLU A 605 16.57 23.79 -39.30
N PRO A 606 17.52 24.19 -40.16
CA PRO A 606 18.32 25.42 -39.99
C PRO A 606 17.57 26.73 -40.22
#